data_AF-A0A7V8XIL0-F1
#
_entry.id   AF-A0A7V8XIL0-F1
#
_cell.length_a   1.000
_cell.length_b   1.000
_cell.length_c   1.000
_cell.angle_alpha   90.00
_cell.angle_beta   90.00
_cell.angle_gamma   90.00
#
_symmetry.space_group_name_H-M   'P 1'
#
loop_
_entity.id
_entity.type
_entity.pdbx_description
1 polymer ?
#
loop_
_entity_poly.entity_id
_entity_poly.type
_entity_poly.pdbx_seq_one_letter_code
_entity_poly.pdbx_strand_id
1 'polypeptide(L)' 'MIPVFAVLQVLLGAALVTLVLMHSGREAGFGGIGFTPTSQGGTHIVERNLTRLTVLVSALFTANTVVLYRVLA' A
#
# COMPACT_ATOMS: atom_id res chain seq x y z
N MET A 1 -6.17 -25.58 4.99
CA MET A 1 -5.08 -24.57 4.92
C MET A 1 -5.26 -23.57 3.78
N ILE A 2 -5.54 -24.02 2.54
CA ILE A 2 -5.77 -23.15 1.36
C ILE A 2 -6.75 -21.97 1.58
N PRO A 3 -7.95 -22.14 2.17
CA PRO A 3 -8.90 -21.04 2.30
C PRO A 3 -8.38 -19.89 3.16
N VAL A 4 -7.54 -20.18 4.17
CA VAL A 4 -6.96 -19.15 5.04
C VAL A 4 -6.02 -18.24 4.25
N PHE A 5 -5.12 -18.82 3.46
CA PHE A 5 -4.18 -18.07 2.62
C PHE A 5 -4.92 -17.28 1.52
N ALA A 6 -5.99 -17.84 0.96
CA ALA A 6 -6.81 -17.18 -0.05
C ALA A 6 -7.53 -15.94 0.51
N VAL A 7 -8.12 -16.05 1.71
CA VAL A 7 -8.74 -14.89 2.39
C VAL A 7 -7.67 -13.85 2.74
N LEU A 8 -6.52 -14.28 3.25
CA LEU A 8 -5.38 -13.38 3.52
C LEU A 8 -4.93 -12.62 2.27
N GLN A 9 -4.87 -13.30 1.12
CA GLN A 9 -4.49 -12.68 -0.15
C GLN A 9 -5.44 -11.55 -0.54
N VAL A 10 -6.75 -11.77 -0.40
CA VAL A 10 -7.77 -10.77 -0.71
C VAL A 10 -7.66 -9.58 0.25
N LEU A 11 -7.49 -9.83 1.55
CA LEU A 11 -7.35 -8.78 2.56
C LEU A 11 -6.08 -7.95 2.35
N LEU A 12 -4.94 -8.59 2.08
CA LEU A 12 -3.68 -7.91 1.79
C LEU A 12 -3.78 -7.10 0.49
N GLY A 13 -4.45 -7.63 -0.53
CA GLY A 13 -4.71 -6.91 -1.78
C GLY A 13 -5.57 -5.66 -1.57
N ALA A 14 -6.68 -5.80 -0.84
CA ALA A 14 -7.54 -4.66 -0.49
C ALA A 14 -6.78 -3.60 0.33
N ALA A 15 -6.02 -4.03 1.34
CA ALA A 15 -5.19 -3.14 2.14
C ALA A 15 -4.16 -2.39 1.27
N LEU A 16 -3.48 -3.06 0.34
CA LEU A 16 -2.54 -2.41 -0.57
C LEU A 16 -3.20 -1.35 -1.44
N VAL A 17 -4.36 -1.68 -2.04
CA VAL A 17 -5.10 -0.71 -2.85
C VAL A 17 -5.45 0.53 -2.02
N THR A 18 -5.97 0.35 -0.81
CA THR A 18 -6.27 1.47 0.10
C THR A 18 -5.02 2.29 0.41
N LEU A 19 -3.91 1.65 0.79
CA LEU A 19 -2.66 2.33 1.17
C LEU A 19 -2.01 3.09 0.01
N VAL A 20 -2.11 2.55 -1.20
CA VAL A 20 -1.60 3.21 -2.42
C VAL A 20 -2.48 4.42 -2.77
N LEU A 21 -3.81 4.29 -2.69
CA LEU A 21 -4.70 5.42 -2.93
C LEU A 21 -4.51 6.54 -1.89
N MET A 22 -4.18 6.20 -0.65
CA MET A 22 -3.82 7.17 0.39
C MET A 22 -2.53 7.94 0.05
N HIS A 23 -1.61 7.39 -0.76
CA HIS A 23 -0.46 8.15 -1.28
C HIS A 23 -0.89 9.14 -2.38
N SER A 24 -1.87 8.78 -3.22
CA SER A 24 -2.29 9.56 -4.39
C SER A 24 -3.22 10.73 -4.06
N GLY A 25 -4.03 10.61 -3.00
CA GLY A 25 -5.01 11.64 -2.61
C GLY A 25 -4.44 13.04 -2.32
N ARG A 26 -3.12 13.17 -2.16
CA ARG A 26 -2.43 14.45 -1.98
C ARG A 26 -2.16 15.19 -3.30
N GLU A 27 -1.90 14.47 -4.39
CA GLU A 27 -1.39 15.01 -5.66
C GLU A 27 -2.44 14.99 -6.79
N ALA A 28 -3.57 14.29 -6.62
CA ALA A 28 -4.55 14.03 -7.67
C ALA A 28 -5.47 15.22 -8.07
N GLY A 29 -5.21 16.43 -7.57
CA GLY A 29 -6.02 17.64 -7.85
C GLY A 29 -5.30 18.70 -8.70
N PHE A 30 -5.96 19.85 -8.95
CA PHE A 30 -5.39 21.03 -9.63
C PHE A 30 -4.10 21.59 -8.96
N GLY A 31 -3.78 21.14 -7.73
CA GLY A 31 -2.53 21.47 -7.03
C GLY A 31 -1.29 20.69 -7.49
N GLY A 32 -1.46 19.58 -8.24
CA GLY A 32 -0.36 18.76 -8.79
C GLY A 32 0.14 19.20 -10.18
N ILE A 33 -0.55 20.15 -10.82
CA ILE A 33 -0.20 20.71 -12.14
C ILE A 33 0.57 22.04 -12.06
N GLY A 34 0.98 22.47 -10.86
CA GLY A 34 1.74 23.70 -10.63
C GLY A 34 2.71 23.57 -9.46
N PHE A 35 3.64 24.53 -9.34
CA PHE A 35 4.61 24.64 -8.24
C PHE A 35 3.87 25.02 -6.93
N THR A 36 3.24 24.04 -6.28
CA THR A 36 2.75 24.22 -4.91
C THR A 36 3.96 24.07 -3.98
N PRO A 37 4.38 25.10 -3.22
CA PRO A 37 5.44 24.94 -2.25
C PRO A 37 5.00 23.84 -1.28
N THR A 38 5.71 22.71 -1.31
CA THR A 38 5.45 21.59 -0.42
C THR A 38 5.62 22.13 0.99
N SER A 39 4.52 22.30 1.73
CA SER A 39 4.58 22.78 3.11
C SER A 39 5.28 21.71 3.94
N GLN A 40 6.59 21.88 4.08
CA GLN A 40 7.56 20.98 4.70
C GLN A 40 7.45 21.05 6.23
N GLY A 41 6.25 21.00 6.80
CA GLY A 41 6.03 21.36 8.20
C GLY A 41 4.84 20.63 8.82
N GLY A 42 4.95 19.31 8.97
CA GLY A 42 4.02 18.52 9.81
C GLY A 42 3.57 17.18 9.23
N THR A 43 3.42 17.07 7.90
CA THR A 43 2.91 15.83 7.26
C THR A 43 3.99 14.78 6.97
N HIS A 44 5.27 15.13 7.08
CA HIS A 44 6.40 14.26 6.75
C HIS A 44 6.44 12.95 7.57
N ILE A 45 5.97 12.99 8.83
CA ILE A 45 5.91 11.79 9.68
C ILE A 45 4.83 10.83 9.15
N VAL A 46 3.65 11.35 8.81
CA VAL A 46 2.55 10.53 8.30
C VAL A 46 2.92 9.93 6.95
N GLU A 47 3.52 10.70 6.06
CA GLU A 47 3.98 10.21 4.74
C GLU A 47 5.01 9.08 4.87
N ARG A 48 6.06 9.26 5.70
CA ARG A 48 7.05 8.20 5.92
C ARG A 48 6.47 6.95 6.56
N ASN A 49 5.53 7.11 7.49
CA ASN A 49 4.87 5.95 8.10
C ASN A 49 3.97 5.23 7.09
N LEU A 50 3.23 5.97 6.25
CA LEU A 50 2.41 5.39 5.20
C LEU A 50 3.26 4.61 4.20
N THR A 51 4.39 5.17 3.76
CA THR A 51 5.33 4.46 2.89
C THR A 51 5.89 3.19 3.54
N ARG A 52 6.31 3.26 4.81
CA ARG A 52 6.80 2.09 5.55
C ARG A 52 5.75 0.99 5.65
N LEU A 53 4.51 1.37 5.95
CA LEU A 53 3.40 0.44 6.07
C LEU A 53 3.08 -0.19 4.70
N THR A 54 3.00 0.60 3.63
CA THR A 54 2.80 0.07 2.27
C THR A 54 3.89 -0.93 1.87
N VAL A 55 5.17 -0.62 2.14
CA VAL A 55 6.29 -1.52 1.84
C VAL A 55 6.19 -2.83 2.62
N LEU A 56 5.82 -2.75 3.91
CA LEU A 56 5.66 -3.94 4.75
C LEU A 56 4.51 -4.82 4.24
N VAL A 57 3.35 -4.22 3.95
CA VAL A 57 2.18 -4.95 3.44
C VAL A 57 2.44 -5.50 2.04
N SER A 58 3.21 -4.81 1.19
CA SER A 58 3.55 -5.31 -0.14
C SER A 58 4.45 -6.53 -0.07
N ALA A 59 5.43 -6.52 0.85
CA ALA A 59 6.28 -7.69 1.09
C ALA A 59 5.46 -8.89 1.58
N LEU A 60 4.52 -8.67 2.51
CA LEU A 60 3.61 -9.72 3.00
C LEU A 60 2.71 -10.26 1.88
N PHE A 61 2.15 -9.40 1.03
CA PHE A 61 1.34 -9.81 -0.11
C PHE A 61 2.14 -10.67 -1.09
N THR A 62 3.36 -10.25 -1.45
CA THR A 62 4.24 -11.04 -2.33
C THR A 62 4.59 -12.39 -1.70
N ALA A 63 4.96 -12.41 -0.42
CA ALA A 63 5.27 -13.67 0.29
C ALA A 63 4.06 -14.61 0.31
N ASN A 64 2.86 -14.10 0.62
CA ASN A 64 1.62 -14.89 0.62
C ASN A 64 1.29 -15.42 -0.78
N THR A 65 1.56 -14.64 -1.83
CA THR A 65 1.39 -15.06 -3.23
C THR A 65 2.29 -16.25 -3.57
N VAL A 66 3.56 -16.22 -3.17
CA VAL A 66 4.50 -17.34 -3.38
C VAL A 66 4.06 -18.59 -2.61
N VAL A 67 3.60 -18.43 -1.37
CA VAL A 67 3.07 -19.55 -0.57
C VAL A 67 1.84 -20.16 -1.24
N LEU A 68 0.89 -19.34 -1.70
CA LEU A 68 -0.30 -19.81 -2.40
C LEU A 68 0.06 -20.60 -3.67
N TYR A 69 0.98 -20.05 -4.46
CA TYR A 69 1.47 -20.72 -5.66
C TYR A 69 2.07 -22.09 -5.33
N ARG A 70 2.88 -22.20 -4.28
CA ARG A 70 3.50 -23.46 -3.84
C ARG A 70 2.51 -24.47 -3.28
N VAL A 71 1.43 -24.02 -2.65
CA VAL A 71 0.42 -24.89 -2.03
C VAL A 71 -0.61 -25.37 -3.06
N LEU A 72 -0.82 -24.62 -4.14
CA LEU A 72 -1.79 -24.93 -5.20
C LEU A 72 -1.15 -25.66 -6.40
N ALA A 73 0.17 -25.55 -6.58
CA ALA A 73 0.97 -26.31 -7.55
C ALA A 73 1.19 -27.75 -7.09
#